data_AF-A0A349YR52-F1
#
_entry.id   AF-A0A349YR52-F1
#
_cell.length_a   1.000
_cell.length_b   1.000
_cell.length_c   1.000
_cell.angle_alpha   90.00
_cell.angle_beta   90.00
_cell.angle_gamma   90.00
#
_symmetry.space_group_name_H-M   'P 1'
#
loop_
_entity.id
_entity.type
_entity.pdbx_description
1 polymer ?
#
loop_
_entity_poly.entity_id
_entity_poly.type
_entity_poly.pdbx_seq_one_letter_code
_entity_poly.pdbx_strand_id
1 'polypeptide(L)'
;MIDGKPIKYSFDGKHSAIRHALSEYNRTMRRMENLKEFEYGSVELYPDVSEREDMDVEIYCDVVLCHYPLRDYRNIWNELNTIVKDYDKLGKRNSKKDDLHLNKHAQHLVRLYLMCIDILTKEEIITYREQDHDLLMSIRNGEYQKADGTYRSEFFELVDDLEKKMAYAAENTSLPEQPDKETAYEMLVEMNKKHILRTKCSWK
;
A
#
# COMPACT_ATOMS: atom_id res chain seq x y z
N MET A 1 21.76 -28.08 0.80
CA MET A 1 21.12 -29.43 0.87
C MET A 1 21.99 -30.42 1.68
N ILE A 2 21.42 -31.42 2.38
CA ILE A 2 22.17 -32.62 2.81
C ILE A 2 21.35 -33.87 2.42
N ASP A 3 21.92 -34.73 1.57
CA ASP A 3 21.39 -36.04 1.13
C ASP A 3 20.01 -36.07 0.43
N GLY A 4 19.68 -35.06 -0.38
CA GLY A 4 18.62 -35.19 -1.40
C GLY A 4 17.20 -35.47 -0.89
N LYS A 5 16.94 -35.33 0.41
CA LYS A 5 15.58 -35.32 0.99
C LYS A 5 15.24 -33.89 1.41
N PRO A 6 13.99 -33.42 1.21
CA PRO A 6 13.57 -32.13 1.74
C PRO A 6 13.72 -32.17 3.26
N ILE A 7 14.46 -31.23 3.83
CA ILE A 7 14.59 -31.08 5.28
C ILE A 7 13.19 -30.76 5.81
N LYS A 8 12.54 -31.77 6.40
CA LYS A 8 11.34 -31.56 7.21
C LYS A 8 11.80 -30.91 8.51
N TYR A 9 11.85 -29.59 8.52
CA TYR A 9 11.89 -28.86 9.76
C TYR A 9 10.55 -29.07 10.49
N SER A 10 10.56 -29.88 11.55
CA SER A 10 9.51 -29.85 12.56
C SER A 10 9.89 -28.77 13.58
N PHE A 11 9.36 -27.56 13.42
CA PHE A 11 9.43 -26.57 14.48
C PHE A 11 8.11 -26.56 15.24
N ASP A 12 8.19 -27.06 16.47
CA ASP A 12 7.20 -26.81 17.51
C ASP A 12 7.34 -25.35 17.96
N GLY A 13 6.21 -24.64 18.11
CA GLY A 13 6.17 -23.33 18.77
C GLY A 13 6.35 -22.07 17.90
N LYS A 14 5.21 -21.41 17.61
CA LYS A 14 5.01 -19.94 17.54
C LYS A 14 6.03 -19.04 16.80
N HIS A 15 6.14 -19.11 15.48
CA HIS A 15 6.53 -17.94 14.67
C HIS A 15 5.71 -17.85 13.36
N SER A 16 4.80 -16.87 13.26
CA SER A 16 4.06 -16.58 12.02
C SER A 16 4.97 -15.91 10.97
N ALA A 17 5.96 -15.12 11.40
CA ALA A 17 6.93 -14.44 10.53
C ALA A 17 7.77 -15.43 9.70
N ILE A 18 8.23 -16.52 10.32
CA ILE A 18 9.03 -17.58 9.67
C ILE A 18 8.20 -18.31 8.60
N ARG A 19 6.91 -18.57 8.86
CA ARG A 19 6.02 -19.22 7.89
C ARG A 19 5.75 -18.35 6.65
N HIS A 20 5.63 -17.04 6.83
CA HIS A 20 5.46 -16.10 5.72
C HIS A 20 6.75 -15.93 4.91
N ALA A 21 7.89 -15.75 5.58
CA ALA A 21 9.21 -15.70 4.93
C ALA A 21 9.49 -16.97 4.12
N LEU A 22 9.15 -18.14 4.66
CA LEU A 22 9.29 -19.43 3.99
C LEU A 22 8.37 -19.57 2.76
N SER A 23 7.13 -19.05 2.82
CA SER A 23 6.19 -19.09 1.69
C SER A 23 6.65 -18.24 0.50
N GLU A 24 7.27 -17.09 0.79
CA GLU A 24 7.81 -16.17 -0.20
C GLU A 24 9.17 -16.64 -0.72
N TYR A 25 10.03 -17.18 0.16
CA TYR A 25 11.22 -17.94 -0.21
C TYR A 25 10.87 -19.08 -1.18
N ASN A 26 9.86 -19.89 -0.88
CA ASN A 26 9.41 -20.96 -1.77
C ASN A 26 8.93 -20.43 -3.13
N ARG A 27 8.36 -19.22 -3.20
CA ARG A 27 7.96 -18.58 -4.47
C ARG A 27 9.18 -18.07 -5.25
N THR A 28 10.16 -17.49 -4.55
CA THR A 28 11.42 -17.02 -5.13
C THR A 28 12.30 -18.18 -5.61
N MET A 29 12.40 -19.25 -4.83
CA MET A 29 13.14 -20.47 -5.17
C MET A 29 12.56 -21.20 -6.37
N ARG A 30 11.23 -21.20 -6.56
CA ARG A 30 10.62 -21.71 -7.80
C ARG A 30 11.03 -20.92 -9.04
N ARG A 31 11.30 -19.61 -8.91
CA ARG A 31 11.78 -18.78 -10.03
C ARG A 31 13.26 -19.01 -10.33
N MET A 32 14.05 -19.29 -9.30
CA MET A 32 15.50 -19.52 -9.41
C MET A 32 15.90 -21.00 -9.46
N GLU A 33 14.95 -21.93 -9.58
CA GLU A 33 15.24 -23.36 -9.67
C GLU A 33 16.12 -23.68 -10.89
N ASN A 34 15.97 -22.90 -11.96
CA ASN A 34 16.78 -22.97 -13.18
C ASN A 34 18.19 -22.35 -13.04
N LEU A 35 18.48 -21.70 -11.91
CA LEU A 35 19.76 -21.03 -11.62
C LEU A 35 20.60 -21.78 -10.55
N LYS A 36 20.06 -22.87 -9.97
CA LYS A 36 20.73 -23.60 -8.88
C LYS A 36 22.05 -24.23 -9.32
N GLU A 37 22.05 -24.85 -10.49
CA GLU A 37 23.22 -25.47 -11.09
C GLU A 37 23.21 -25.19 -12.59
N PHE A 38 24.31 -24.63 -13.09
CA PHE A 38 24.52 -24.38 -14.51
C PHE A 38 25.96 -24.72 -14.88
N GLU A 39 26.23 -24.83 -16.18
CA GLU A 39 27.52 -25.29 -16.73
C GLU A 39 28.75 -24.56 -16.15
N TYR A 40 28.56 -23.33 -15.67
CA TYR A 40 29.61 -22.43 -15.21
C TYR A 40 29.57 -22.15 -13.69
N GLY A 41 28.74 -22.85 -12.90
CA GLY A 41 28.64 -22.58 -11.47
C GLY A 41 27.35 -22.99 -10.78
N SER A 42 27.19 -22.52 -9.55
CA SER A 42 26.00 -22.73 -8.72
C SER A 42 25.65 -21.49 -7.90
N VAL A 43 24.35 -21.33 -7.63
CA VAL A 43 23.81 -20.31 -6.73
C VAL A 43 22.81 -20.99 -5.81
N GLU A 44 23.11 -21.07 -4.51
CA GLU A 44 22.20 -21.58 -3.49
C GLU A 44 21.71 -20.42 -2.62
N LEU A 45 20.39 -20.22 -2.60
CA LEU A 45 19.72 -19.29 -1.69
C LEU A 45 19.04 -20.11 -0.58
N TYR A 46 19.17 -19.66 0.67
CA TYR A 46 18.54 -20.32 1.81
C TYR A 46 18.25 -19.33 2.94
N PRO A 47 17.16 -19.52 3.71
CA PRO A 47 16.91 -18.74 4.91
C PRO A 47 17.73 -19.29 6.09
N ASP A 48 18.29 -18.40 6.91
CA ASP A 48 18.90 -18.74 8.20
C ASP A 48 18.67 -17.61 9.21
N VAL A 49 19.05 -17.82 10.48
CA VAL A 49 18.99 -16.79 11.52
C VAL A 49 19.88 -15.61 11.12
N SER A 50 19.35 -14.39 11.22
CA SER A 50 20.16 -13.20 10.94
C SER A 50 21.08 -12.91 12.12
N GLU A 51 22.29 -12.44 11.83
CA GLU A 51 23.21 -11.91 12.85
C GLU A 51 22.90 -10.44 13.20
N ARG A 52 21.92 -9.81 12.53
CA ARG A 52 21.58 -8.40 12.73
C ARG A 52 20.57 -8.21 13.87
N GLU A 53 20.74 -7.14 14.64
CA GLU A 53 19.85 -6.82 15.77
C GLU A 53 18.40 -6.49 15.36
N ASP A 54 18.17 -6.08 14.11
CA ASP A 54 16.86 -5.64 13.60
C ASP A 54 16.11 -6.70 12.77
N MET A 55 16.59 -7.95 12.77
CA MET A 55 16.08 -8.99 11.88
C MET A 55 16.16 -10.39 12.54
N ASP A 56 15.04 -11.13 12.56
CA ASP A 56 15.03 -12.49 13.15
C ASP A 56 15.55 -13.58 12.18
N VAL A 57 15.36 -13.39 10.87
CA VAL A 57 15.68 -14.36 9.81
C VAL A 57 16.16 -13.60 8.59
N GLU A 58 17.22 -14.05 7.92
CA GLU A 58 17.78 -13.47 6.69
C GLU A 58 17.92 -14.52 5.58
N ILE A 59 17.95 -14.07 4.32
CA ILE A 59 18.22 -14.95 3.17
C ILE A 59 19.70 -14.84 2.83
N TYR A 60 20.42 -15.93 3.00
CA TYR A 60 21.83 -16.06 2.62
C TYR A 60 21.96 -16.62 1.20
N CYS A 61 23.12 -16.36 0.59
CA CYS A 61 23.41 -16.70 -0.79
C CYS A 61 24.84 -17.23 -0.90
N ASP A 62 24.98 -18.50 -1.28
CA ASP A 62 26.25 -19.13 -1.58
C ASP A 62 26.43 -19.21 -3.10
N VAL A 63 27.50 -18.61 -3.62
CA VAL A 63 27.73 -18.45 -5.07
C VAL A 63 29.08 -18.98 -5.48
N VAL A 64 29.10 -19.87 -6.46
CA VAL A 64 30.31 -20.36 -7.13
C VAL A 64 30.18 -20.07 -8.61
N LEU A 65 31.09 -19.27 -9.18
CA LEU A 65 31.12 -18.94 -10.61
C LEU A 65 32.51 -19.18 -11.19
N CYS A 66 32.59 -19.97 -12.27
CA CYS A 66 33.83 -20.32 -12.95
C CYS A 66 33.69 -20.04 -14.45
N HIS A 67 34.50 -19.12 -14.97
CA HIS A 67 34.47 -18.73 -16.39
C HIS A 67 33.09 -18.25 -16.88
N TYR A 68 32.29 -17.65 -15.99
CA TYR A 68 30.93 -17.22 -16.30
C TYR A 68 30.91 -15.89 -17.08
N PRO A 69 30.09 -15.74 -18.14
CA PRO A 69 30.02 -14.50 -18.90
C PRO A 69 29.53 -13.31 -18.05
N LEU A 70 30.27 -12.19 -18.11
CA LEU A 70 29.97 -10.99 -17.33
C LEU A 70 28.56 -10.40 -17.61
N ARG A 71 28.06 -10.56 -18.85
CA ARG A 71 26.72 -10.10 -19.24
C ARG A 71 25.63 -10.87 -18.51
N ASP A 72 25.82 -12.17 -18.33
CA ASP A 72 24.86 -13.04 -17.67
C ASP A 72 24.96 -12.88 -16.15
N TYR A 73 26.15 -12.62 -15.60
CA TYR A 73 26.32 -12.23 -14.20
C TYR A 73 25.50 -10.98 -13.84
N ARG A 74 25.53 -9.96 -14.71
CA ARG A 74 24.70 -8.75 -14.53
C ARG A 74 23.20 -9.08 -14.49
N ASN A 75 22.75 -10.07 -15.26
CA ASN A 75 21.34 -10.46 -15.28
C ASN A 75 20.95 -11.16 -13.97
N ILE A 76 21.78 -12.09 -13.48
CA ILE A 76 21.58 -12.70 -12.14
C ILE A 76 21.48 -11.62 -11.06
N TRP A 77 22.36 -10.61 -11.11
CA TRP A 77 22.34 -9.52 -10.13
C TRP A 77 21.03 -8.73 -10.16
N ASN A 78 20.45 -8.46 -11.35
CA ASN A 78 19.17 -7.77 -11.46
C ASN A 78 18.02 -8.56 -10.80
N GLU A 79 18.04 -9.89 -10.92
CA GLU A 79 17.06 -10.76 -10.28
C GLU A 79 17.26 -10.79 -8.76
N LEU A 80 18.50 -10.95 -8.28
CA LEU A 80 18.84 -10.87 -6.86
C LEU A 80 18.43 -9.52 -6.23
N ASN A 81 18.63 -8.41 -6.94
CA ASN A 81 18.19 -7.09 -6.50
C ASN A 81 16.67 -6.99 -6.32
N THR A 82 15.92 -7.65 -7.20
CA THR A 82 14.46 -7.71 -7.10
C THR A 82 14.05 -8.51 -5.86
N ILE A 83 14.73 -9.62 -5.60
CA ILE A 83 14.53 -10.44 -4.39
C ILE A 83 14.81 -9.62 -3.14
N VAL A 84 15.95 -8.93 -3.07
CA VAL A 84 16.30 -8.07 -1.92
C VAL A 84 15.27 -6.97 -1.71
N LYS A 85 14.78 -6.30 -2.77
CA LYS A 85 13.75 -5.26 -2.65
C LYS A 85 12.40 -5.78 -2.16
N ASP A 86 12.02 -6.99 -2.57
CA ASP A 86 10.78 -7.60 -2.10
C ASP A 86 10.92 -8.12 -0.67
N TYR A 87 12.13 -8.57 -0.32
CA TYR A 87 12.52 -8.98 1.02
C TYR A 87 12.60 -7.82 2.02
N ASP A 88 13.15 -6.66 1.64
CA ASP A 88 13.17 -5.44 2.47
C ASP A 88 11.76 -4.99 2.90
N LYS A 89 10.75 -5.35 2.11
CA LYS A 89 9.35 -5.11 2.46
C LYS A 89 8.84 -6.11 3.51
N LEU A 90 9.46 -7.28 3.69
CA LEU A 90 9.05 -8.31 4.66
C LEU A 90 9.37 -7.91 6.11
N GLY A 91 10.45 -7.16 6.36
CA GLY A 91 10.74 -6.57 7.67
C GLY A 91 10.03 -5.23 7.94
N LYS A 92 9.60 -4.54 6.87
CA LYS A 92 8.95 -3.21 6.96
C LYS A 92 7.42 -3.25 6.82
N ARG A 93 6.81 -4.38 6.42
CA ARG A 93 5.35 -4.57 6.31
C ARG A 93 4.72 -5.14 7.57
N ASN A 94 4.74 -4.31 8.58
CA ASN A 94 3.64 -4.01 9.50
C ASN A 94 4.28 -3.23 10.66
N SER A 95 4.90 -2.08 10.36
CA SER A 95 4.61 -1.00 11.31
C SER A 95 3.09 -0.88 11.24
N LYS A 96 2.39 -1.36 12.28
CA LYS A 96 0.99 -1.01 12.47
C LYS A 96 0.96 0.48 12.17
N LYS A 97 0.19 0.91 11.15
CA LYS A 97 -0.07 2.35 10.99
C LYS A 97 -0.45 2.82 12.39
N ASP A 98 0.23 3.86 12.87
CA ASP A 98 -0.06 4.34 14.21
C ASP A 98 -1.56 4.66 14.30
N ASP A 99 -2.10 4.56 15.51
CA ASP A 99 -3.52 4.76 15.75
C ASP A 99 -3.97 6.13 15.21
N LEU A 100 -3.09 7.13 15.24
CA LEU A 100 -3.33 8.46 14.68
C LEU A 100 -3.54 8.43 13.15
N HIS A 101 -2.74 7.67 12.41
CA HIS A 101 -2.85 7.48 10.97
C HIS A 101 -4.12 6.71 10.64
N LEU A 102 -4.46 5.67 11.41
CA LEU A 102 -5.71 4.93 11.24
C LEU A 102 -6.92 5.85 11.45
N ASN A 103 -6.95 6.59 12.56
CA ASN A 103 -8.04 7.49 12.90
C ASN A 103 -8.18 8.65 11.89
N LYS A 104 -7.05 9.16 11.36
CA LYS A 104 -7.06 10.09 10.23
C LYS A 104 -7.71 9.50 8.99
N HIS A 105 -7.42 8.23 8.66
CA HIS A 105 -8.04 7.56 7.52
C HIS A 105 -9.54 7.33 7.72
N ALA A 106 -9.95 6.92 8.92
CA ALA A 106 -11.36 6.77 9.29
C ALA A 106 -12.13 8.09 9.19
N GLN A 107 -11.57 9.17 9.74
CA GLN A 107 -12.15 10.51 9.64
C GLN A 107 -12.26 10.97 8.18
N HIS A 108 -11.22 10.71 7.38
CA HIS A 108 -11.22 11.06 5.96
C HIS A 108 -12.32 10.32 5.18
N LEU A 109 -12.53 9.03 5.47
CA LEU A 109 -13.61 8.25 4.86
C LEU A 109 -14.99 8.87 5.11
N VAL A 110 -15.31 9.17 6.37
CA VAL A 110 -16.59 9.81 6.74
C VAL A 110 -16.73 11.17 6.05
N ARG A 111 -15.67 11.98 6.03
CA ARG A 111 -15.66 13.26 5.32
C ARG A 111 -15.94 13.11 3.82
N LEU A 112 -15.42 12.06 3.16
CA LEU A 112 -15.67 11.82 1.74
C LEU A 112 -17.15 11.50 1.48
N TYR A 113 -17.77 10.63 2.29
CA TYR A 113 -19.20 10.35 2.16
C TYR A 113 -20.05 11.60 2.33
N LEU A 114 -19.78 12.38 3.38
CA LEU A 114 -20.51 13.61 3.63
C LEU A 114 -20.36 14.62 2.47
N MET A 115 -19.17 14.70 1.88
CA MET A 115 -18.93 15.54 0.69
C MET A 115 -19.67 15.03 -0.54
N CYS A 116 -19.65 13.72 -0.79
CA CYS A 116 -20.43 13.13 -1.89
C CYS A 116 -21.92 13.41 -1.72
N ILE A 117 -22.45 13.28 -0.50
CA ILE A 117 -23.85 13.59 -0.20
C ILE A 117 -24.15 15.06 -0.48
N ASP A 118 -23.30 16.01 -0.06
CA ASP A 118 -23.51 17.43 -0.37
C ASP A 118 -23.50 17.71 -1.87
N ILE A 119 -22.57 17.10 -2.62
CA ILE A 119 -22.52 17.24 -4.08
C ILE A 119 -23.82 16.72 -4.70
N LEU A 120 -24.28 15.53 -4.29
CA LEU A 120 -25.45 14.91 -4.89
C LEU A 120 -26.77 15.59 -4.51
N THR A 121 -26.85 16.21 -3.32
CA THR A 121 -28.10 16.79 -2.81
C THR A 121 -28.18 18.31 -2.94
N LYS A 122 -27.05 19.01 -2.84
CA LYS A 122 -26.95 20.47 -2.87
C LYS A 122 -26.26 20.99 -4.12
N GLU A 123 -25.62 20.11 -4.90
CA GLU A 123 -24.78 20.49 -6.05
C GLU A 123 -23.61 21.41 -5.70
N GLU A 124 -23.16 21.37 -4.43
CA GLU A 124 -22.12 22.24 -3.88
C GLU A 124 -20.94 21.44 -3.30
N ILE A 125 -19.73 21.98 -3.44
CA ILE A 125 -18.53 21.45 -2.78
C ILE A 125 -18.27 22.23 -1.49
N ILE A 126 -18.72 21.67 -0.37
CA ILE A 126 -18.50 22.25 0.96
C ILE A 126 -17.12 21.81 1.48
N THR A 127 -16.15 22.72 1.42
CA THR A 127 -14.77 22.47 1.86
C THR A 127 -14.56 22.72 3.35
N TYR A 128 -15.27 23.70 3.92
CA TYR A 128 -15.30 23.99 5.34
C TYR A 128 -16.58 23.43 5.97
N ARG A 129 -16.44 22.39 6.80
CA ARG A 129 -17.56 21.62 7.36
C ARG A 129 -17.75 21.88 8.84
N GLU A 130 -18.19 23.09 9.18
CA GLU A 130 -18.42 23.49 10.58
C GLU A 130 -19.42 22.57 11.28
N GLN A 131 -20.51 22.20 10.60
CA GLN A 131 -21.59 21.37 11.15
C GLN A 131 -21.15 19.94 11.47
N ASP A 132 -20.17 19.40 10.73
CA ASP A 132 -19.65 18.04 10.93
C ASP A 132 -18.35 18.03 11.75
N HIS A 133 -17.86 19.19 12.18
CA HIS A 133 -16.53 19.35 12.75
C HIS A 133 -16.34 18.42 13.95
N ASP A 134 -17.28 18.41 14.88
CA ASP A 134 -17.17 17.66 16.13
C ASP A 134 -17.18 16.14 15.89
N LEU A 135 -18.03 15.65 14.97
CA LEU A 135 -18.04 14.26 14.54
C LEU A 135 -16.70 13.86 13.88
N LEU A 136 -16.17 14.70 13.01
CA LEU A 136 -14.90 14.40 12.35
C LEU A 136 -13.75 14.42 13.35
N MET A 137 -13.76 15.33 14.33
CA MET A 137 -12.74 15.38 15.36
C MET A 137 -12.84 14.22 16.36
N SER A 138 -14.03 13.77 16.74
CA SER A 138 -14.18 12.58 17.60
C SER A 138 -13.59 11.32 16.96
N ILE A 139 -13.81 11.11 15.65
CA ILE A 139 -13.20 10.02 14.89
C ILE A 139 -11.68 10.19 14.85
N ARG A 140 -11.18 11.39 14.54
CA ARG A 140 -9.74 11.66 14.44
C ARG A 140 -9.01 11.46 15.78
N ASN A 141 -9.68 11.78 16.88
CA ASN A 141 -9.15 11.62 18.23
C ASN A 141 -9.25 10.17 18.75
N GLY A 142 -9.83 9.26 17.96
CA GLY A 142 -9.85 7.83 18.25
C GLY A 142 -10.98 7.36 19.15
N GLU A 143 -12.05 8.15 19.32
CA GLU A 143 -13.20 7.75 20.17
C GLU A 143 -13.85 6.43 19.70
N TYR A 144 -13.82 6.20 18.39
CA TYR A 144 -14.31 4.98 17.74
C TYR A 144 -13.30 3.84 17.70
N GLN A 145 -12.06 4.05 18.15
CA GLN A 145 -11.02 3.03 18.18
C GLN A 145 -11.01 2.32 19.54
N LYS A 146 -10.77 1.01 19.52
CA LYS A 146 -10.59 0.16 20.70
C LYS A 146 -9.11 0.11 21.06
N ALA A 147 -8.83 -0.31 22.30
CA ALA A 147 -7.47 -0.44 22.82
C ALA A 147 -6.58 -1.45 22.04
N ASP A 148 -7.18 -2.37 21.27
CA ASP A 148 -6.45 -3.33 20.42
C ASP A 148 -6.09 -2.76 19.03
N GLY A 149 -6.54 -1.53 18.73
CA GLY A 149 -6.35 -0.83 17.47
C GLY A 149 -7.48 -1.06 16.45
N THR A 150 -8.48 -1.89 16.78
CA THR A 150 -9.66 -2.12 15.92
C THR A 150 -10.74 -1.05 16.16
N TYR A 151 -11.79 -1.03 15.34
CA TYR A 151 -12.89 -0.07 15.48
C TYR A 151 -14.09 -0.68 16.22
N ARG A 152 -14.84 0.17 16.91
CA ARG A 152 -16.12 -0.16 17.51
C ARG A 152 -17.21 -0.34 16.44
N SER A 153 -18.26 -1.10 16.74
CA SER A 153 -19.36 -1.40 15.80
C SER A 153 -20.07 -0.12 15.35
N GLU A 154 -20.19 0.86 16.24
CA GLU A 154 -20.80 2.17 16.03
C GLU A 154 -20.13 2.94 14.87
N PHE A 155 -18.83 2.69 14.61
CA PHE A 155 -18.16 3.28 13.46
C PHE A 155 -18.65 2.68 12.14
N PHE A 156 -18.83 1.36 12.11
CA PHE A 156 -19.32 0.66 10.92
C PHE A 156 -20.79 0.99 10.66
N GLU A 157 -21.61 1.07 11.70
CA GLU A 157 -23.00 1.52 11.59
C GLU A 157 -23.09 2.94 11.01
N LEU A 158 -22.22 3.85 11.46
CA LEU A 158 -22.13 5.20 10.90
C LEU A 158 -21.78 5.18 9.40
N VAL A 159 -20.81 4.35 8.98
CA VAL A 159 -20.41 4.23 7.57
C VAL A 159 -21.54 3.63 6.74
N ASP A 160 -22.20 2.57 7.22
CA ASP A 160 -23.32 1.92 6.53
C ASP A 160 -24.48 2.90 6.32
N ASP A 161 -24.78 3.74 7.31
CA ASP A 161 -25.83 4.76 7.20
C ASP A 161 -25.45 5.87 6.21
N LEU A 162 -24.18 6.28 6.17
CA LEU A 162 -23.68 7.22 5.18
C LEU A 162 -23.73 6.65 3.76
N GLU A 163 -23.38 5.37 3.60
CA GLU A 163 -23.46 4.68 2.32
C GLU A 163 -24.91 4.63 1.80
N LYS A 164 -25.87 4.26 2.65
CA LYS A 164 -27.31 4.27 2.29
C LYS A 164 -27.79 5.67 1.90
N LYS A 165 -27.40 6.70 2.65
CA LYS A 165 -27.76 8.10 2.34
C LYS A 165 -27.15 8.55 1.01
N MET A 166 -25.90 8.18 0.74
CA MET A 166 -25.22 8.49 -0.51
C MET A 166 -25.89 7.79 -1.69
N ALA A 167 -26.24 6.50 -1.56
CA ALA A 167 -26.94 5.75 -2.60
C ALA A 167 -28.30 6.38 -2.91
N TYR A 168 -29.09 6.70 -1.89
CA TYR A 168 -30.36 7.40 -2.05
C TYR A 168 -30.19 8.77 -2.74
N ALA A 169 -29.18 9.56 -2.33
CA ALA A 169 -28.89 10.84 -2.96
C ALA A 169 -28.49 10.68 -4.43
N ALA A 170 -27.74 9.64 -4.77
CA ALA A 170 -27.33 9.36 -6.14
C ALA A 170 -28.52 9.00 -7.04
N GLU A 171 -29.52 8.29 -6.52
CA GLU A 171 -30.75 7.97 -7.26
C GLU A 171 -31.67 9.17 -7.47
N ASN A 172 -31.56 10.21 -6.64
CA ASN A 172 -32.48 11.35 -6.61
C ASN A 172 -31.79 12.68 -6.99
N THR A 173 -30.55 12.65 -7.47
CA THR A 173 -29.82 13.85 -7.86
C THR A 173 -30.27 14.38 -9.21
N SER A 174 -30.22 15.70 -9.39
CA SER A 174 -30.39 16.37 -10.69
C SER A 174 -29.12 16.43 -11.53
N LEU A 175 -27.97 16.02 -10.96
CA LEU A 175 -26.70 16.02 -11.67
C LEU A 175 -26.70 15.04 -12.85
N PRO A 176 -26.05 15.40 -13.97
CA PRO A 176 -25.91 14.49 -15.10
C PRO A 176 -25.02 13.30 -14.74
N GLU A 177 -25.26 12.16 -15.39
CA GLU A 177 -24.47 10.93 -15.20
C GLU A 177 -22.98 11.13 -15.50
N GLN A 178 -22.65 12.05 -16.43
CA GLN A 178 -21.26 12.40 -16.75
C GLN A 178 -21.07 13.91 -16.76
N PRO A 179 -19.92 14.40 -16.27
CA PRO A 179 -19.58 15.82 -16.34
C PRO A 179 -19.37 16.26 -17.79
N ASP A 180 -19.72 17.51 -18.10
CA ASP A 180 -19.41 18.13 -19.38
C ASP A 180 -17.90 18.40 -19.50
N LYS A 181 -17.23 17.50 -20.23
CA LYS A 181 -15.78 17.52 -20.41
C LYS A 181 -15.33 18.71 -21.26
N GLU A 182 -16.14 19.17 -22.21
CA GLU A 182 -15.78 20.29 -23.08
C GLU A 182 -15.78 21.58 -22.27
N THR A 183 -16.87 21.83 -21.53
CA THR A 183 -16.98 22.98 -20.63
C THR A 183 -15.86 22.98 -19.59
N ALA A 184 -15.55 21.83 -18.99
CA ALA A 184 -14.45 21.71 -18.03
C ALA A 184 -13.07 22.02 -18.65
N TYR A 185 -12.83 21.55 -19.89
CA TYR A 185 -11.60 21.82 -20.61
C TYR A 185 -11.46 23.30 -20.99
N GLU A 186 -12.53 23.94 -21.45
CA GLU A 186 -12.55 25.38 -21.74
C GLU A 186 -12.24 26.20 -20.49
N MET A 187 -12.84 25.86 -19.34
CA MET A 187 -12.53 26.51 -18.06
C MET A 187 -11.04 26.39 -17.71
N LEU A 188 -10.44 25.20 -17.88
CA LEU A 188 -9.02 24.97 -17.63
C LEU A 188 -8.13 25.84 -18.53
N VAL A 189 -8.46 25.91 -19.82
CA VAL A 189 -7.74 26.74 -20.80
C VAL A 189 -7.82 28.21 -20.40
N GLU A 190 -9.00 28.72 -20.04
CA GLU A 190 -9.18 30.10 -19.62
C GLU A 190 -8.43 30.45 -18.33
N MET A 191 -8.42 29.55 -17.34
CA MET A 191 -7.63 29.71 -16.11
C MET A 191 -6.13 29.80 -16.43
N ASN A 192 -5.64 28.92 -17.31
CA ASN A 192 -4.24 28.91 -17.73
C ASN A 192 -3.84 30.17 -18.51
N LYS A 193 -4.70 30.64 -19.44
CA LYS A 193 -4.49 31.91 -20.15
C LYS A 193 -4.40 33.08 -19.18
N LYS A 194 -5.34 33.20 -18.23
CA LYS A 194 -5.34 34.25 -17.20
C LYS A 194 -4.07 34.21 -16.36
N HIS A 195 -3.62 33.02 -15.95
CA HIS A 195 -2.38 32.86 -15.20
C HIS A 195 -1.19 33.38 -15.99
N ILE A 196 -1.00 32.91 -17.24
CA ILE A 196 0.12 33.32 -18.11
C ILE A 196 0.11 34.84 -18.36
N LEU A 197 -1.07 35.43 -18.63
CA LEU A 197 -1.21 36.86 -18.87
C LEU A 197 -0.90 37.70 -17.61
N ARG A 198 -1.28 37.23 -16.42
CA ARG A 198 -0.87 37.85 -15.15
C ARG A 198 0.64 37.78 -14.94
N THR A 199 1.28 36.66 -15.25
CA THR A 199 2.73 36.50 -15.07
C THR A 199 3.53 37.39 -16.02
N LYS A 200 3.05 37.65 -17.25
CA LYS A 200 3.70 38.57 -18.20
C LYS A 200 3.67 40.04 -17.76
N CYS A 201 2.75 40.44 -16.88
CA CYS A 201 2.65 41.82 -16.37
C CYS A 201 3.54 42.08 -15.12
N SER A 202 4.19 41.04 -14.57
CA SER A 202 5.00 41.12 -13.35
C SER A 202 6.51 41.32 -13.61
N TRP A 203 6.94 41.40 -14.88
CA TRP A 203 8.33 41.64 -15.27
C TRP A 203 8.45 43.00 -15.99
N LYS A 204 8.19 44.09 -15.27
CA LYS A 204 8.57 45.46 -15.64
C LYS A 204 9.14 46.17 -14.43
#